data_AF-A0A931R195-F1
#
_entry.id   AF-A0A931R195-F1
#
_cell.length_a   1.000
_cell.length_b   1.000
_cell.length_c   1.000
_cell.angle_alpha   90.00
_cell.angle_beta   90.00
_cell.angle_gamma   90.00
#
_symmetry.space_group_name_H-M   'P 1'
#
loop_
_entity.id
_entity.type
_entity.pdbx_description
1 polymer ?
#
loop_
_entity_poly.entity_id
_entity_poly.type
_entity_poly.pdbx_seq_one_letter_code
_entity_poly.pdbx_strand_id
1 'polypeptide(L)'
;MKLENRVAIITGAAGAGIGQATARLLAGEGANVVVSDVHLGRATQVANDFLGRIYPPSFFEGVEKQIPLGRRGEPNDIARTILFLVSDDSDYITGETICVSGGWYMP
;
A
#
# COMPACT_ATOMS: atom_id res chain seq x y z
N MET A 1 -9.07 23.41 -0.69
CA MET A 1 -9.63 22.12 -1.20
C MET A 1 -10.48 21.50 -0.07
N LYS A 2 -11.53 20.69 -0.30
CA LYS A 2 -12.44 20.29 0.81
C LYS A 2 -11.81 19.33 1.83
N LEU A 3 -10.74 18.64 1.47
CA LEU A 3 -10.10 17.58 2.28
C LEU A 3 -8.63 17.85 2.59
N GLU A 4 -8.22 19.12 2.56
CA GLU A 4 -6.86 19.54 2.82
C GLU A 4 -6.39 19.12 4.24
N ASN A 5 -5.17 18.58 4.33
CA ASN A 5 -4.57 18.00 5.55
C ASN A 5 -5.33 16.77 6.12
N ARG A 6 -6.19 16.12 5.34
CA ARG A 6 -6.88 14.88 5.74
C ARG A 6 -6.21 13.68 5.09
N VAL A 7 -6.16 12.56 5.81
CA VAL A 7 -5.69 11.27 5.30
C VAL A 7 -6.90 10.39 4.99
N ALA A 8 -6.88 9.70 3.86
CA ALA A 8 -7.90 8.73 3.47
C ALA A 8 -7.24 7.42 3.02
N ILE A 9 -7.69 6.30 3.58
CA ILE A 9 -7.25 4.95 3.19
C ILE A 9 -8.37 4.31 2.37
N ILE A 10 -8.05 3.84 1.17
CA ILE A 10 -9.04 3.25 0.26
C ILE A 10 -8.57 1.83 -0.07
N THR A 11 -9.33 0.85 0.42
CA THR A 11 -9.15 -0.58 0.13
C THR A 11 -9.89 -0.96 -1.16
N GLY A 12 -9.33 -1.85 -1.98
CA GLY A 12 -9.93 -2.20 -3.28
C GLY A 12 -9.70 -1.12 -4.35
N ALA A 13 -8.67 -0.29 -4.18
CA ALA A 13 -8.44 0.91 -4.98
C ALA A 13 -7.69 0.67 -6.29
N ALA A 14 -7.28 -0.56 -6.61
CA ALA A 14 -6.44 -0.87 -7.76
C ALA A 14 -7.20 -1.16 -9.06
N GLY A 15 -8.48 -1.51 -8.98
CA GLY A 15 -9.29 -1.81 -10.16
C GLY A 15 -9.93 -0.56 -10.77
N ALA A 16 -10.32 -0.62 -12.04
CA ALA A 16 -11.01 0.47 -12.76
C ALA A 16 -12.46 0.78 -12.26
N GLY A 17 -12.77 0.44 -11.01
CA GLY A 17 -14.09 0.60 -10.39
C GLY A 17 -14.15 1.72 -9.37
N ILE A 18 -15.10 1.61 -8.44
CA ILE A 18 -15.44 2.65 -7.47
C ILE A 18 -14.24 2.98 -6.57
N GLY A 19 -13.47 2.00 -6.10
CA GLY A 19 -12.32 2.25 -5.22
C GLY A 19 -11.26 3.17 -5.85
N GLN A 20 -10.88 2.94 -7.10
CA GLN A 20 -9.95 3.82 -7.83
C GLN A 20 -10.57 5.21 -8.08
N ALA A 21 -11.84 5.27 -8.47
CA ALA A 21 -12.52 6.55 -8.70
C ALA A 21 -12.60 7.40 -7.42
N THR A 22 -12.90 6.76 -6.29
CA THR A 22 -12.91 7.38 -4.96
C THR A 22 -11.51 7.84 -4.56
N ALA A 23 -10.47 7.01 -4.72
CA ALA A 23 -9.10 7.41 -4.44
C ALA A 23 -8.68 8.66 -5.24
N ARG A 24 -9.03 8.72 -6.54
CA ARG A 24 -8.75 9.87 -7.41
C ARG A 24 -9.54 11.12 -7.01
N LEU A 25 -10.83 10.98 -6.70
CA LEU A 25 -11.66 12.11 -6.31
C LEU A 25 -11.19 12.73 -4.98
N LEU A 26 -10.88 11.89 -3.99
CA LEU A 26 -10.39 12.36 -2.68
C LEU A 26 -9.01 13.02 -2.79
N ALA A 27 -8.12 12.47 -3.62
CA ALA A 27 -6.83 13.11 -3.92
C ALA A 27 -7.03 14.46 -4.63
N GLY A 28 -7.95 14.54 -5.59
CA GLY A 28 -8.32 15.79 -6.27
C GLY A 28 -8.97 16.84 -5.37
N GLU A 29 -9.55 16.43 -4.25
CA GLU A 29 -10.09 17.30 -3.19
C GLU A 29 -9.06 17.60 -2.07
N GLY A 30 -7.81 17.16 -2.22
CA GLY A 30 -6.66 17.57 -1.39
C GLY A 30 -6.29 16.61 -0.26
N ALA A 31 -6.86 15.41 -0.23
CA ALA A 31 -6.51 14.40 0.77
C ALA A 31 -5.18 13.71 0.44
N ASN A 32 -4.45 13.32 1.49
CA ASN A 32 -3.37 12.35 1.38
C ASN A 32 -3.97 10.94 1.31
N VAL A 33 -3.82 10.28 0.17
CA VAL A 33 -4.53 9.03 -0.14
C VAL A 33 -3.60 7.82 -0.07
N VAL A 34 -3.98 6.82 0.72
CA VAL A 34 -3.34 5.50 0.76
C VAL A 34 -4.16 4.52 -0.07
N VAL A 35 -3.55 3.97 -1.12
CA VAL A 35 -4.15 2.96 -2.00
C VAL A 35 -3.80 1.57 -1.48
N SER A 36 -4.81 0.81 -1.04
CA SER A 36 -4.66 -0.57 -0.62
C SER A 36 -5.46 -1.48 -1.56
N ASP A 37 -4.85 -2.53 -2.07
CA ASP A 37 -5.53 -3.56 -2.85
C ASP A 37 -4.71 -4.85 -2.85
N VAL A 38 -5.38 -5.95 -3.17
CA VAL A 38 -4.74 -7.23 -3.37
C VAL A 38 -4.02 -7.34 -4.71
N HIS A 39 -4.34 -6.51 -5.67
CA HIS A 39 -3.62 -6.48 -6.93
C HIS A 39 -2.45 -5.52 -6.78
N LEU A 40 -1.35 -5.93 -6.11
CA LEU A 40 -0.22 -5.05 -5.84
C LEU A 40 0.22 -4.29 -7.09
N GLY A 41 0.39 -4.95 -8.24
CA GLY A 41 0.78 -4.29 -9.49
C GLY A 41 -0.21 -3.21 -9.97
N ARG A 42 -1.50 -3.41 -9.74
CA ARG A 42 -2.54 -2.43 -10.07
C ARG A 42 -2.68 -1.35 -8.98
N ALA A 43 -2.46 -1.68 -7.71
CA ALA A 43 -2.49 -0.73 -6.59
C ALA A 43 -1.30 0.23 -6.72
N THR A 44 -0.16 -0.38 -7.01
CA THR A 44 1.06 0.22 -7.53
C THR A 44 0.64 1.08 -8.70
N GLN A 45 0.10 0.59 -9.82
CA GLN A 45 -0.36 1.45 -10.94
C GLN A 45 -1.28 2.62 -10.54
N VAL A 46 -2.23 2.46 -9.62
CA VAL A 46 -3.12 3.55 -9.19
C VAL A 46 -2.39 4.57 -8.30
N ALA A 47 -1.47 4.11 -7.45
CA ALA A 47 -0.50 4.97 -6.76
C ALA A 47 0.55 5.54 -7.74
N ASN A 48 0.76 4.87 -8.87
CA ASN A 48 1.89 4.99 -9.80
C ASN A 48 1.48 5.29 -11.23
N ASP A 49 0.39 6.01 -11.45
CA ASP A 49 0.28 6.79 -12.68
C ASP A 49 1.47 7.80 -12.80
N PHE A 50 2.48 7.71 -11.89
CA PHE A 50 3.85 8.20 -11.99
C PHE A 50 5.07 7.20 -11.81
N LEU A 51 4.97 5.88 -11.51
CA LEU A 51 6.21 5.03 -11.34
C LEU A 51 6.79 4.42 -12.63
N GLY A 52 6.14 4.57 -13.78
CA GLY A 52 6.66 4.10 -15.08
C GLY A 52 8.03 4.68 -15.51
N ARG A 53 8.62 5.59 -14.71
CA ARG A 53 9.96 6.15 -14.93
C ARG A 53 11.08 5.50 -14.09
N ILE A 54 10.79 4.59 -13.15
CA ILE A 54 11.74 4.33 -12.04
C ILE A 54 12.33 2.91 -12.01
N TYR A 55 11.63 1.82 -12.40
CA TYR A 55 12.24 0.47 -12.37
C TYR A 55 11.94 -0.42 -13.59
N PRO A 56 12.95 -1.07 -14.21
CA PRO A 56 12.77 -2.02 -15.29
C PRO A 56 12.18 -3.36 -14.78
N PRO A 57 11.52 -4.16 -15.63
CA PRO A 57 10.95 -5.47 -15.25
C PRO A 57 11.95 -6.44 -14.60
N SER A 58 13.23 -6.36 -15.00
CA SER A 58 14.34 -7.14 -14.44
C SER A 58 14.63 -6.83 -12.96
N PHE A 59 14.16 -5.71 -12.44
CA PHE A 59 14.34 -5.33 -11.04
C PHE A 59 13.75 -6.36 -10.06
N PHE A 60 12.70 -7.08 -10.48
CA PHE A 60 12.03 -8.06 -9.64
C PHE A 60 12.58 -9.49 -9.76
N GLU A 61 13.60 -9.71 -10.58
CA GLU A 61 14.23 -11.02 -10.70
C GLU A 61 15.12 -11.30 -9.48
N GLY A 62 14.90 -12.46 -8.83
CA GLY A 62 15.72 -12.88 -7.70
C GLY A 62 15.51 -12.12 -6.39
N VAL A 63 14.57 -11.17 -6.34
CA VAL A 63 14.22 -10.40 -5.12
C VAL A 63 13.91 -11.30 -3.93
N GLU A 64 13.29 -12.46 -4.13
CA GLU A 64 13.01 -13.45 -3.08
C GLU A 64 14.25 -13.86 -2.28
N LYS A 65 15.43 -13.87 -2.91
CA LYS A 65 16.70 -14.21 -2.24
C LYS A 65 17.14 -13.15 -1.22
N GLN A 66 16.66 -11.93 -1.39
CA GLN A 66 16.93 -10.81 -0.48
C GLN A 66 15.86 -10.68 0.60
N ILE A 67 14.77 -11.46 0.52
CA ILE A 67 13.70 -11.48 1.52
C ILE A 67 14.02 -12.58 2.54
N PRO A 68 14.29 -12.26 3.82
CA PRO A 68 14.52 -13.26 4.86
C PRO A 68 13.42 -14.32 5.02
N LEU A 69 12.16 -13.95 4.81
CA LEU A 69 11.05 -14.92 4.78
C LEU A 69 11.06 -15.87 3.56
N GLY A 70 12.00 -15.69 2.63
CA GLY A 70 12.21 -16.57 1.48
C GLY A 70 11.09 -16.58 0.46
N ARG A 71 10.14 -15.64 0.54
CA ARG A 71 9.00 -15.52 -0.38
C ARG A 71 8.64 -14.06 -0.62
N ARG A 72 8.00 -13.78 -1.75
CA ARG A 72 7.39 -12.47 -1.98
C ARG A 72 6.25 -12.23 -1.00
N GLY A 73 6.06 -10.96 -0.68
CA GLY A 73 4.88 -10.51 0.04
C GLY A 73 3.64 -10.69 -0.84
N GLU A 74 2.61 -11.25 -0.24
CA GLU A 74 1.28 -11.37 -0.82
C GLU A 74 0.38 -10.28 -0.23
N PRO A 75 -0.68 -9.89 -0.95
CA PRO A 75 -1.72 -8.99 -0.44
C PRO A 75 -2.20 -9.23 0.97
N ASN A 76 -2.35 -10.50 1.32
CA ASN A 76 -2.86 -10.91 2.62
C ASN A 76 -1.88 -10.57 3.75
N ASP A 77 -0.58 -10.44 3.48
CA ASP A 77 0.40 -10.01 4.47
C ASP A 77 0.15 -8.54 4.89
N ILE A 78 -0.21 -7.68 3.94
CA ILE A 78 -0.59 -6.28 4.20
C ILE A 78 -1.95 -6.22 4.88
N ALA A 79 -2.95 -6.93 4.34
CA ALA A 79 -4.32 -6.89 4.86
C ALA A 79 -4.39 -7.37 6.31
N ARG A 80 -3.64 -8.41 6.68
CA ARG A 80 -3.58 -8.91 8.07
C ARG A 80 -2.98 -7.87 9.02
N THR A 81 -1.96 -7.14 8.60
CA THR A 81 -1.38 -6.05 9.39
C THR A 81 -2.39 -4.91 9.60
N ILE A 82 -3.15 -4.56 8.55
CA ILE A 82 -4.22 -3.55 8.66
C ILE A 82 -5.31 -4.05 9.62
N LEU A 83 -5.75 -5.30 9.51
CA LEU A 83 -6.75 -5.88 10.41
C LEU A 83 -6.31 -5.81 11.88
N PHE A 84 -5.04 -6.09 12.18
CA PHE A 84 -4.48 -5.91 13.51
C PHE A 84 -4.54 -4.44 13.96
N LEU A 85 -4.07 -3.52 13.13
CA LEU A 85 -4.02 -2.08 13.43
C LEU A 85 -5.39 -1.41 13.61
N VAL A 86 -6.46 -2.00 13.09
CA VAL A 86 -7.84 -1.49 13.29
C VAL A 86 -8.59 -2.23 14.40
N SER A 87 -7.95 -3.23 15.02
CA SER A 87 -8.52 -4.00 16.11
C SER A 87 -8.11 -3.45 17.47
N ASP A 88 -8.87 -3.82 18.50
CA ASP A 88 -8.57 -3.48 19.90
C ASP A 88 -7.22 -4.04 20.37
N ASP A 89 -6.66 -5.06 19.70
CA ASP A 89 -5.34 -5.63 19.99
C ASP A 89 -4.18 -4.63 19.78
N SER A 90 -4.46 -3.48 19.14
CA SER A 90 -3.49 -2.42 18.88
C SER A 90 -3.77 -1.12 19.66
N ASP A 91 -4.61 -1.16 20.70
CA ASP A 91 -5.10 0.03 21.42
C ASP A 91 -4.02 0.92 22.06
N TYR A 92 -2.83 0.37 22.32
CA TYR A 92 -1.68 1.09 22.86
C TYR A 92 -0.54 1.30 21.85
N ILE A 93 -0.77 0.99 20.57
CA ILE A 93 0.20 1.19 19.49
C ILE A 93 -0.15 2.45 18.73
N THR A 94 0.69 3.47 18.85
CA THR A 94 0.53 4.75 18.15
C THR A 94 1.89 5.35 17.81
N GLY A 95 1.95 6.17 16.76
CA GLY A 95 3.20 6.82 16.32
C GLY A 95 4.21 5.90 15.62
N GLU A 96 3.90 4.62 15.45
CA GLU A 96 4.81 3.62 14.89
C GLU A 96 4.61 3.38 13.40
N THR A 97 5.69 2.95 12.72
CA THR A 97 5.65 2.48 11.32
C THR A 97 5.92 0.98 11.28
N ILE A 98 4.97 0.20 10.77
CA ILE A 98 5.14 -1.25 10.61
C ILE A 98 5.60 -1.56 9.20
N CYS A 99 6.86 -2.02 9.07
CA CYS A 99 7.41 -2.47 7.80
C CYS A 99 6.98 -3.91 7.48
N VAL A 100 6.07 -4.08 6.52
CA VAL A 100 5.60 -5.40 6.06
C VAL A 100 6.34 -5.82 4.80
N SER A 101 7.63 -6.12 4.93
CA SER A 101 8.51 -6.39 3.78
C SER A 101 9.06 -7.83 3.74
N GLY A 102 8.56 -8.72 4.59
CA GLY A 102 9.16 -10.05 4.79
C GLY A 102 10.63 -10.01 5.23
N GLY A 103 11.06 -8.90 5.84
CA GLY A 103 12.44 -8.63 6.24
C GLY A 103 13.35 -8.05 5.15
N TRP A 104 12.83 -7.71 3.97
CA TRP A 104 13.64 -7.11 2.90
C TRP A 104 14.26 -5.76 3.30
N TYR A 105 13.49 -4.91 3.98
CA TYR A 105 14.00 -3.68 4.58
C TYR A 105 14.22 -3.94 6.07
N MET A 106 15.49 -4.19 6.44
CA MET A 106 15.93 -4.13 7.83
C MET A 106 16.72 -2.83 8.03
N PRO A 107 16.35 -1.98 9.00
CA PRO A 107 17.22 -0.90 9.46
C PRO A 107 18.48 -1.44 10.16
#